data_AF-H9XBN8-F1
#
_entry.id   AF-H9XBN8-F1
#
_cell.length_a   1.000
_cell.length_b   1.000
_cell.length_c   1.000
_cell.angle_alpha   90.00
_cell.angle_beta   90.00
_cell.angle_gamma   90.00
#
_symmetry.space_group_name_H-M   'P 1'
#
loop_
_entity.id
_entity.type
_entity.pdbx_description
1 polymer ?
#
loop_
_entity_poly.entity_id
_entity_poly.type
_entity_poly.pdbx_seq_one_letter_code
_entity_poly.pdbx_strand_id
1 'polypeptide(L)' 'ETQCPGQCAWPFHQPLYGPQTSPLVAPNGDIGIDGMIINIATVLAGAVTNPFNTGYFQGDAAAPLEAVSACPGIYGKG' A
#
# COMPACT_ATOMS: atom_id res chain seq x y z
N GLU A 1 -10.86 -12.59 17.65
CA GLU A 1 -9.97 -11.79 16.80
C GLU A 1 -10.59 -10.41 16.57
N THR A 2 -9.80 -9.35 16.76
CA THR A 2 -10.23 -7.96 16.54
C THR A 2 -9.62 -7.47 15.25
N GLN A 3 -10.44 -6.95 14.32
CA GLN A 3 -9.92 -6.43 13.05
C GLN A 3 -9.22 -5.08 13.26
N CYS A 4 -8.11 -4.85 12.53
CA CYS A 4 -7.30 -3.63 12.59
C CYS A 4 -7.22 -2.94 11.22
N PRO A 5 -8.33 -2.42 10.68
CA PRO A 5 -8.37 -1.90 9.30
C PRO A 5 -7.43 -0.71 9.09
N GLY A 6 -7.21 0.13 10.11
CA GLY A 6 -6.24 1.23 10.04
C GLY A 6 -4.76 0.80 9.97
N GLN A 7 -4.45 -0.49 10.08
CA GLN A 7 -3.11 -1.04 9.89
C GLN A 7 -2.99 -1.88 8.62
N CYS A 8 -4.04 -2.64 8.28
CA CYS A 8 -3.96 -3.67 7.24
C CYS A 8 -4.78 -3.36 5.98
N ALA A 9 -5.55 -2.27 5.95
CA ALA A 9 -6.45 -1.98 4.83
C ALA A 9 -6.15 -0.67 4.11
N TRP A 10 -4.99 -0.03 4.35
CA TRP A 10 -4.55 1.06 3.49
C TRP A 10 -4.33 0.54 2.06
N PRO A 11 -4.74 1.26 0.99
CA PRO A 11 -5.32 2.61 0.97
C PRO A 11 -6.86 2.65 1.05
N PHE A 12 -7.53 1.53 1.31
CA PHE A 12 -8.99 1.39 1.38
C PHE A 12 -9.61 1.72 2.74
N HIS A 13 -8.77 1.95 3.76
CA HIS A 13 -9.16 2.51 5.05
C HIS A 13 -8.15 3.58 5.49
N GLN A 14 -8.60 4.55 6.28
CA GLN A 14 -7.75 5.59 6.82
C GLN A 14 -6.68 4.96 7.73
N PRO A 15 -5.38 5.22 7.48
CA PRO A 15 -4.32 4.58 8.24
C PRO A 15 -4.12 5.28 9.59
N LEU A 16 -3.65 4.53 10.59
CA LEU A 16 -3.30 5.10 11.90
C LEU A 16 -2.11 6.08 11.84
N TYR A 17 -1.21 5.88 10.88
CA TYR A 17 0.00 6.67 10.69
C TYR A 17 0.26 6.90 9.20
N GLY A 18 1.08 7.90 8.87
CA GLY A 18 1.36 8.28 7.48
C GLY A 18 0.26 9.19 6.87
N PRO A 19 0.17 9.26 5.53
CA PRO A 19 -0.76 10.15 4.84
C PRO A 19 -2.22 9.93 5.26
N GLN A 20 -2.87 10.99 5.76
CA GLN A 20 -4.27 10.99 6.19
C GLN A 20 -5.23 11.32 5.04
N THR A 21 -4.89 10.87 3.84
CA THR A 21 -5.74 11.07 2.64
C THR A 21 -7.03 10.27 2.78
N SER A 22 -8.11 10.75 2.16
CA SER A 22 -9.36 10.02 2.11
C SER A 22 -9.14 8.60 1.54
N PRO A 23 -9.78 7.57 2.12
CA PRO A 23 -9.61 6.20 1.64
C PRO A 23 -10.09 6.04 0.20
N LEU A 24 -9.41 5.17 -0.54
CA LEU A 24 -9.86 4.73 -1.86
C LEU A 24 -11.01 3.75 -1.72
N VAL A 25 -11.78 3.60 -2.81
CA VAL A 25 -12.85 2.60 -2.86
C VAL A 25 -12.24 1.23 -3.10
N ALA A 26 -12.60 0.28 -2.23
CA ALA A 26 -12.24 -1.14 -2.37
C ALA A 26 -12.86 -1.69 -3.68
N PRO A 27 -12.07 -2.14 -4.67
CA PRO A 27 -12.58 -2.59 -5.97
C PRO A 27 -13.54 -3.78 -5.89
N ASN A 28 -13.36 -4.68 -4.92
CA ASN A 28 -14.25 -5.81 -4.66
C ASN A 28 -15.40 -5.46 -3.69
N GLY A 29 -15.35 -4.27 -3.06
CA GLY A 29 -16.30 -3.85 -2.03
C GLY A 29 -16.00 -4.41 -0.63
N ASP A 30 -15.03 -5.32 -0.50
CA ASP A 30 -14.55 -5.84 0.78
C ASP A 30 -13.20 -5.22 1.14
N ILE A 31 -13.23 -4.31 2.11
CA ILE A 31 -12.05 -3.56 2.59
C ILE A 31 -10.98 -4.51 3.15
N GLY A 32 -11.37 -5.61 3.80
CA GLY A 32 -10.44 -6.55 4.42
C GLY A 32 -9.71 -7.38 3.37
N ILE A 33 -10.44 -7.91 2.39
CA ILE A 33 -9.85 -8.71 1.30
C ILE A 33 -9.00 -7.85 0.39
N ASP A 34 -9.51 -6.71 -0.06
CA ASP A 34 -8.74 -5.81 -0.94
C ASP A 34 -7.51 -5.25 -0.20
N GLY A 35 -7.65 -4.94 1.09
CA GLY A 35 -6.55 -4.56 1.98
C GLY A 35 -5.47 -5.64 2.10
N MET A 36 -5.86 -6.91 2.22
CA MET A 36 -4.90 -8.02 2.21
C MET A 36 -4.19 -8.14 0.86
N ILE A 37 -4.94 -8.10 -0.25
CA ILE A 37 -4.38 -8.26 -1.60
C ILE A 37 -3.36 -7.16 -1.91
N ILE A 38 -3.68 -5.90 -1.60
CA ILE A 38 -2.77 -4.79 -1.89
C ILE A 38 -1.50 -4.85 -1.05
N ASN A 39 -1.58 -5.31 0.20
CA ASN A 39 -0.38 -5.48 1.04
C ASN A 39 0.54 -6.57 0.49
N ILE A 40 -0.01 -7.70 0.05
CA ILE A 40 0.79 -8.77 -0.60
C ILE A 40 1.44 -8.24 -1.88
N ALA A 41 0.68 -7.53 -2.72
CA ALA A 41 1.20 -6.91 -3.93
C ALA A 41 2.31 -5.90 -3.64
N THR A 42 2.16 -5.12 -2.56
CA THR A 42 3.15 -4.13 -2.10
C THR A 42 4.47 -4.81 -1.72
N VAL A 43 4.40 -5.83 -0.86
CA VAL A 43 5.59 -6.59 -0.43
C VAL A 43 6.28 -7.26 -1.62
N LEU A 44 5.52 -7.87 -2.53
CA LEU A 44 6.08 -8.52 -3.72
C LEU A 44 6.75 -7.50 -4.65
N ALA A 45 6.09 -6.37 -4.92
CA ALA A 45 6.66 -5.32 -5.76
C ALA A 45 7.92 -4.74 -5.12
N GLY A 46 7.90 -4.42 -3.82
CA GLY A 46 9.06 -3.96 -3.06
C GLY A 46 10.23 -4.93 -3.13
N ALA A 47 9.99 -6.23 -2.94
CA ALA A 47 11.02 -7.26 -3.07
C ALA A 47 11.64 -7.31 -4.49
N VAL A 48 10.87 -7.05 -5.54
CA VAL A 48 11.36 -7.03 -6.93
C VAL A 48 12.08 -5.73 -7.28
N THR A 49 11.53 -4.59 -6.88
CA THR A 49 12.07 -3.27 -7.24
C THR A 49 13.16 -2.78 -6.31
N ASN A 50 13.26 -3.34 -5.11
CA ASN A 50 14.14 -2.91 -4.04
C ASN A 50 14.68 -4.08 -3.17
N PRO A 51 15.24 -5.16 -3.76
CA PRO A 51 15.63 -6.37 -3.01
C PRO A 51 16.70 -6.15 -1.93
N PHE A 52 17.52 -5.10 -2.06
CA PHE A 52 18.64 -4.81 -1.16
C PHE A 52 18.55 -3.42 -0.52
N ASN A 53 17.37 -2.80 -0.53
CA ASN A 53 17.14 -1.44 -0.04
C ASN A 53 18.00 -0.35 -0.74
N THR A 54 18.37 -0.58 -2.01
CA THR A 54 19.16 0.32 -2.88
C THR A 54 18.55 0.48 -4.27
N GLY A 55 17.32 0.00 -4.46
CA GLY A 55 16.63 -0.05 -5.74
C GLY A 55 15.81 1.20 -6.07
N TYR A 56 14.64 1.02 -6.67
CA TYR A 56 13.78 2.11 -7.11
C TYR A 56 12.77 2.49 -6.04
N PHE A 57 12.92 3.68 -5.48
CA PHE A 57 12.00 4.30 -4.53
C PHE A 57 12.00 5.82 -4.68
N GLN A 58 10.98 6.47 -4.14
CA GLN A 58 10.83 7.93 -4.12
C GLN A 58 10.84 8.45 -2.68
N GLY A 59 11.34 9.67 -2.48
CA GLY A 59 11.24 10.37 -1.20
C GLY A 59 12.51 10.27 -0.36
N ASP A 60 12.36 10.50 0.95
CA ASP A 60 13.46 10.48 1.91
C ASP A 60 14.00 9.04 2.08
N ALA A 61 15.32 8.87 2.16
CA ALA A 61 15.94 7.55 2.29
C ALA A 61 15.60 6.86 3.63
N ALA A 62 15.22 7.61 4.66
CA ALA A 62 14.73 7.08 5.93
C ALA A 62 13.22 6.76 5.89
N ALA A 63 12.49 7.17 4.85
CA ALA A 63 11.08 6.87 4.63
C ALA A 63 10.74 6.71 3.13
N PRO A 64 11.35 5.72 2.44
CA PRO A 64 11.19 5.55 1.00
C PRO A 64 9.77 5.08 0.65
N LEU A 65 9.19 5.71 -0.37
CA LEU A 65 7.97 5.24 -1.03
C LEU A 65 8.35 4.26 -2.15
N GLU A 66 7.93 3.02 -2.01
CA GLU A 66 8.14 1.96 -3.01
C GLU A 66 7.04 1.99 -4.08
N ALA A 67 7.22 1.20 -5.14
CA ALA A 67 6.41 1.28 -6.37
C ALA A 67 4.88 1.32 -6.15
N VAL A 68 4.37 0.55 -5.19
CA VAL A 68 2.92 0.46 -4.93
C VAL A 68 2.41 1.58 -4.02
N SER A 69 3.26 2.14 -3.15
CA SER A 69 2.88 3.21 -2.22
C SER A 69 3.15 4.62 -2.77
N ALA A 70 3.98 4.76 -3.80
CA ALA A 70 4.30 6.05 -4.43
C ALA A 70 3.08 6.72 -5.09
N CYS A 71 2.19 5.92 -5.70
CA CYS A 71 1.04 6.42 -6.46
C CYS A 71 -0.25 5.66 -6.11
N PRO A 72 -0.82 5.85 -4.91
CA PRO A 72 -2.02 5.14 -4.49
C PRO A 72 -3.19 5.45 -5.43
N GLY A 73 -3.90 4.41 -5.89
CA GLY A 73 -5.06 4.57 -6.76
C GLY A 73 -4.74 4.73 -8.25
N ILE A 74 -3.45 4.73 -8.63
CA ILE A 74 -3.03 4.75 -10.04
C ILE A 74 -2.58 3.33 -10.40
N TYR A 75 -3.55 2.46 -10.70
CA TYR A 75 -3.29 1.10 -11.13
C TYR A 75 -3.33 1.00 -12.66
N GLY A 76 -2.44 0.18 -13.23
CA GLY A 76 -2.43 -0.11 -14.66
C GLY A 76 -3.74 -0.78 -15.12
N LYS A 77 -4.05 -0.66 -16.41
CA LYS A 77 -5.13 -1.45 -17.00
C LYS A 77 -4.66 -2.90 -17.07
N GLY A 78 -5.30 -3.78 -16.31
CA GLY A 78 -5.19 -5.24 -16.46
C GLY A 78 -5.81 -5.70 -17.76
#